data_AF-A0A8S2HHQ6-F1
#
_entry.id   AF-A0A8S2HHQ6-F1
#
_cell.length_a   1.000
_cell.length_b   1.000
_cell.length_c   1.000
_cell.angle_alpha   90.00
_cell.angle_beta   90.00
_cell.angle_gamma   90.00
#
_symmetry.space_group_name_H-M   'P 1'
#
loop_
_entity.id
_entity.type
_entity.pdbx_description
1 polymer ?
#
loop_
_entity_poly.entity_id
_entity_poly.type
_entity_poly.pdbx_seq_one_letter_code
_entity_poly.pdbx_strand_id
1 'polypeptide(L)'
;MDAAFIKRAVENDKPIPSAALTIHKQLFMEGTLLDNKQHQLKLSEFSGYPHQRWDLIYKGTRDGFDAKDFHRQCDGRSPTMTVLQSKQDGYLFGGYTAVAWSSTEGIKNDQNAFLFTLTSPHNQPITKLPLMSKDNPRAVYHAKDYGPISGMLRSTIAYPPKSS
;
A
#
# COMPACT_ATOMS: atom_id res chain seq x y z
N MET A 1 12.60 5.71 -9.77
CA MET A 1 11.68 5.36 -8.69
C MET A 1 10.32 5.26 -9.34
N ASP A 2 9.68 4.11 -9.20
CA ASP A 2 8.30 3.92 -9.65
C ASP A 2 7.45 3.55 -8.43
N ALA A 3 6.17 3.87 -8.49
CA ALA A 3 5.22 3.65 -7.42
C ALA A 3 3.94 3.06 -8.00
N ALA A 4 3.55 1.87 -7.54
CA ALA A 4 2.34 1.18 -7.94
C ALA A 4 1.34 1.13 -6.78
N PHE A 5 0.10 1.51 -7.07
CA PHE A 5 -1.00 1.62 -6.13
C PHE A 5 -2.05 0.61 -6.46
N ILE A 6 -2.31 -0.25 -5.50
CA ILE A 6 -3.09 -1.44 -5.74
C ILE A 6 -4.24 -1.44 -4.76
N LYS A 7 -5.46 -1.37 -5.28
CA LYS A 7 -6.69 -1.41 -4.51
C LYS A 7 -7.22 -2.83 -4.48
N ARG A 8 -7.89 -3.20 -3.40
CA ARG A 8 -8.73 -4.40 -3.39
C ARG A 8 -9.81 -4.33 -4.49
N ALA A 9 -9.88 -5.37 -5.32
CA ALA A 9 -11.00 -5.57 -6.24
C ALA A 9 -12.30 -5.79 -5.44
N VAL A 10 -13.36 -5.08 -5.80
CA VAL A 10 -14.70 -5.27 -5.22
C VAL A 10 -15.69 -5.42 -6.37
N GLU A 11 -16.59 -6.39 -6.27
CA GLU A 11 -17.70 -6.56 -7.22
C GLU A 11 -18.99 -6.26 -6.45
N ASN A 12 -19.77 -5.26 -6.90
CA ASN A 12 -21.03 -4.83 -6.25
C ASN A 12 -20.90 -4.59 -4.73
N ASP A 13 -19.86 -3.86 -4.31
CA ASP A 13 -19.52 -3.57 -2.90
C ASP A 13 -19.30 -4.79 -2.00
N LYS A 14 -19.19 -6.00 -2.56
CA LYS A 14 -18.90 -7.24 -1.84
C LYS A 14 -17.50 -7.75 -2.19
N PRO A 15 -16.77 -8.33 -1.21
CA PRO A 15 -15.56 -9.08 -1.51
C PRO A 15 -15.90 -10.21 -2.50
N ILE A 16 -15.11 -10.34 -3.57
CA ILE A 16 -15.28 -11.41 -4.54
C ILE A 16 -15.08 -12.74 -3.81
N PRO A 17 -16.06 -13.66 -3.77
CA PRO A 17 -15.95 -14.89 -3.03
C PRO A 17 -14.77 -15.74 -3.52
N SER A 18 -13.98 -16.28 -2.57
CA SER A 18 -12.80 -17.13 -2.82
C SER A 18 -13.03 -18.28 -3.82
N ALA A 19 -14.29 -18.75 -3.93
CA ALA A 19 -14.74 -19.82 -4.81
C ALA A 19 -14.86 -19.44 -6.30
N ALA A 20 -15.13 -18.17 -6.64
CA ALA A 20 -15.24 -17.68 -8.04
C ALA A 20 -13.87 -17.53 -8.73
N LEU A 21 -12.83 -17.98 -8.04
CA LEU A 21 -11.48 -17.50 -8.18
C LEU A 21 -10.64 -18.75 -8.56
N THR A 22 -11.18 -19.62 -9.41
CA THR A 22 -10.61 -20.95 -9.66
C THR A 22 -9.98 -20.98 -11.05
N ILE A 23 -8.70 -21.36 -11.07
CA ILE A 23 -7.88 -21.90 -12.19
C ILE A 23 -6.79 -20.99 -12.82
N HIS A 24 -6.85 -19.65 -12.80
CA HIS A 24 -5.74 -18.79 -13.30
C HIS A 24 -5.46 -17.52 -12.48
N LYS A 25 -5.40 -17.63 -11.15
CA LYS A 25 -5.42 -16.49 -10.21
C LYS A 25 -4.16 -15.60 -10.25
N GLN A 26 -4.20 -14.52 -11.02
CA GLN A 26 -3.36 -13.34 -10.78
C GLN A 26 -3.88 -12.61 -9.53
N LEU A 27 -3.11 -12.59 -8.44
CA LEU A 27 -3.49 -11.88 -7.22
C LEU A 27 -3.38 -10.36 -7.39
N PHE A 28 -2.48 -9.95 -8.28
CA PHE A 28 -2.18 -8.57 -8.63
C PHE A 28 -2.21 -8.45 -10.15
N MET A 29 -2.94 -7.48 -10.69
CA MET A 29 -3.01 -7.28 -12.14
C MET A 29 -1.64 -7.00 -12.79
N GLU A 30 -1.52 -7.29 -14.09
CA GLU A 30 -0.31 -7.01 -14.88
C GLU A 30 0.03 -5.51 -14.87
N GLY A 31 1.32 -5.20 -14.96
CA GLY A 31 1.83 -3.83 -14.91
C GLY A 31 2.07 -3.28 -13.51
N THR A 32 1.81 -4.06 -12.46
CA THR A 32 2.33 -3.77 -11.11
C THR A 32 3.84 -3.97 -11.03
N LEU A 33 4.49 -3.53 -9.94
CA LEU A 33 5.90 -3.85 -9.65
C LEU A 33 6.05 -5.26 -9.01
N LEU A 34 5.01 -6.10 -9.06
CA LEU A 34 4.89 -7.33 -8.28
C LEU A 34 4.85 -8.58 -9.16
N ASP A 35 5.77 -8.74 -10.10
CA ASP A 35 5.79 -9.93 -10.99
C ASP A 35 6.11 -11.23 -10.24
N ASN A 36 6.79 -11.14 -9.10
CA ASN A 36 7.15 -12.30 -8.28
C ASN A 36 5.94 -12.82 -7.48
N LYS A 37 5.52 -14.06 -7.76
CA LYS A 37 4.39 -14.74 -7.11
C LYS A 37 4.54 -14.87 -5.59
N GLN A 38 5.75 -15.05 -5.07
CA GLN A 38 6.00 -15.12 -3.63
C GLN A 38 5.77 -13.76 -2.95
N HIS A 39 6.14 -12.65 -3.60
CA HIS A 39 5.83 -11.31 -3.11
C HIS A 39 4.32 -11.09 -3.05
N GLN A 40 3.61 -11.48 -4.12
CA GLN A 40 2.15 -11.38 -4.18
C GLN A 40 1.49 -12.17 -3.04
N LEU A 41 1.89 -13.43 -2.83
CA LEU A 41 1.35 -14.28 -1.76
C LEU A 41 1.60 -13.68 -0.38
N LYS A 42 2.82 -13.18 -0.12
CA LYS A 42 3.16 -12.57 1.17
C LYS A 42 2.42 -11.28 1.44
N LEU A 43 2.23 -10.41 0.45
CA LEU A 43 1.42 -9.20 0.64
C LEU A 43 -0.05 -9.52 0.91
N SER A 44 -0.63 -10.48 0.19
CA SER A 44 -2.00 -10.94 0.44
C SER A 44 -2.15 -11.52 1.85
N GLU A 45 -1.18 -12.32 2.31
CA GLU A 45 -1.11 -12.82 3.69
C GLU A 45 -1.02 -11.66 4.71
N PHE A 46 -0.09 -10.72 4.51
CA PHE A 46 0.10 -9.58 5.41
C PHE A 46 -1.14 -8.71 5.56
N SER A 47 -1.94 -8.59 4.50
CA SER A 47 -3.19 -7.81 4.50
C SER A 47 -4.34 -8.47 5.26
N GLY A 48 -4.26 -9.76 5.55
CA GLY A 48 -5.38 -10.55 6.09
C GLY A 48 -6.40 -10.98 5.02
N TYR A 49 -6.15 -10.72 3.73
CA TYR A 49 -7.01 -11.09 2.60
C TYR A 49 -6.27 -12.02 1.60
N PRO A 50 -5.93 -13.27 1.98
CA PRO A 50 -5.06 -14.17 1.19
C PRO A 50 -5.65 -14.60 -0.16
N HIS A 51 -6.97 -14.49 -0.33
CA HIS A 51 -7.69 -14.94 -1.53
C HIS A 51 -8.34 -13.80 -2.29
N GLN A 52 -7.82 -12.58 -2.15
CA GLN A 52 -8.41 -11.41 -2.76
C GLN A 52 -7.57 -10.92 -3.93
N ARG A 53 -8.25 -10.44 -4.96
CA ARG A 53 -7.62 -9.77 -6.10
C ARG A 53 -7.34 -8.30 -5.76
N TRP A 54 -6.20 -7.81 -6.22
CA TRP A 54 -5.73 -6.44 -6.11
C TRP A 54 -5.56 -5.82 -7.52
N ASP A 55 -6.25 -4.71 -7.77
CA ASP A 55 -6.24 -3.98 -9.03
C ASP A 55 -5.33 -2.76 -8.97
N LEU A 56 -4.49 -2.58 -9.99
CA LEU A 56 -3.63 -1.41 -10.14
C LEU A 56 -4.47 -0.16 -10.46
N ILE A 57 -4.62 0.74 -9.49
CA ILE A 57 -5.41 1.98 -9.64
C ILE A 57 -4.55 3.18 -10.01
N TYR A 58 -3.27 3.18 -9.65
CA TYR A 58 -2.33 4.24 -10.04
C TYR A 58 -0.91 3.68 -10.20
N LYS A 59 -0.18 4.16 -11.20
CA LYS A 59 1.25 3.89 -11.38
C LYS A 59 1.94 5.17 -11.82
N GLY A 60 2.99 5.60 -11.12
CA GLY A 60 3.66 6.88 -11.41
C GLY A 60 4.12 7.01 -12.87
N THR A 61 4.70 5.94 -13.41
CA THR A 61 5.14 5.88 -14.82
C THR A 61 4.00 5.85 -15.85
N ARG A 62 2.76 5.53 -15.44
CA ARG A 62 1.56 5.51 -16.31
C ARG A 62 0.74 6.78 -16.19
N ASP A 63 0.53 7.25 -14.96
CA ASP A 63 -0.49 8.25 -14.61
C ASP A 63 0.09 9.63 -14.26
N GLY A 64 1.41 9.74 -14.13
CA GLY A 64 2.11 10.94 -13.69
C GLY A 64 2.62 10.83 -12.25
N PHE A 65 3.54 11.71 -11.86
CA PHE A 65 4.14 11.73 -10.52
C PHE A 65 3.63 12.88 -9.64
N ASP A 66 2.73 13.72 -10.15
CA ASP A 66 2.19 14.84 -9.39
C ASP A 66 1.15 14.35 -8.36
N ALA A 67 1.06 15.03 -7.21
CA ALA A 67 0.08 14.71 -6.17
C ALA A 67 -1.37 14.74 -6.70
N LYS A 68 -1.68 15.67 -7.62
CA LYS A 68 -2.99 15.76 -8.28
C LYS A 68 -3.34 14.49 -9.06
N ASP A 69 -2.36 13.83 -9.67
CA ASP A 69 -2.57 12.61 -10.46
C ASP A 69 -2.86 11.44 -9.52
N PHE A 70 -2.14 11.37 -8.41
CA PHE A 70 -2.43 10.43 -7.33
C PHE A 70 -3.84 10.62 -6.78
N HIS A 71 -4.21 11.84 -6.35
CA HIS A 71 -5.51 12.10 -5.74
C HIS A 71 -6.67 11.85 -6.71
N ARG A 72 -6.51 12.17 -8.00
CA ARG A 72 -7.50 11.86 -9.05
C ARG A 72 -7.82 10.35 -9.11
N GLN A 73 -6.83 9.50 -8.90
CA GLN A 73 -7.00 8.05 -8.98
C GLN A 73 -7.36 7.40 -7.64
N CYS A 74 -6.82 7.92 -6.54
CA CYS A 74 -6.75 7.24 -5.25
C CYS A 74 -7.66 7.81 -4.15
N ASP A 75 -8.19 9.04 -4.28
CA ASP A 75 -9.12 9.57 -3.27
C ASP A 75 -10.38 8.70 -3.15
N GLY A 76 -10.82 8.47 -1.91
CA GLY A 76 -11.93 7.58 -1.59
C GLY A 76 -11.62 6.09 -1.75
N ARG A 77 -10.38 5.69 -2.08
CA ARG A 77 -10.01 4.27 -2.25
C ARG A 77 -9.43 3.68 -0.97
N SER A 78 -9.98 2.54 -0.56
CA SER A 78 -9.46 1.66 0.50
C SER A 78 -9.91 0.21 0.31
N PRO A 79 -9.26 -0.77 0.99
CA PRO A 79 -7.88 -0.67 1.45
C PRO A 79 -6.91 -0.57 0.26
N THR A 80 -5.71 -0.05 0.49
CA THR A 80 -4.69 0.10 -0.56
C THR A 80 -3.33 -0.42 -0.13
N MET A 81 -2.59 -0.97 -1.11
CA MET A 81 -1.17 -1.28 -1.00
C MET A 81 -0.39 -0.33 -1.90
N THR A 82 0.67 0.24 -1.34
CA THR A 82 1.67 1.02 -2.05
C THR A 82 2.91 0.17 -2.22
N VAL A 83 3.39 -0.01 -3.44
CA VAL A 83 4.68 -0.65 -3.72
C VAL A 83 5.58 0.35 -4.41
N LEU A 84 6.80 0.47 -3.92
CA LEU A 84 7.83 1.37 -4.41
C LEU A 84 9.02 0.57 -4.88
N GLN A 85 9.66 1.04 -5.95
CA GLN A 85 10.94 0.51 -6.43
C GLN A 85 12.05 1.54 -6.25
N SER A 86 13.12 1.16 -5.56
CA SER A 86 14.33 1.99 -5.43
C SER A 86 14.96 2.24 -6.80
N LYS A 87 15.43 3.47 -7.03
CA LYS A 87 15.98 3.86 -8.34
C LYS A 87 17.31 3.17 -8.64
N GLN A 88 18.15 2.99 -7.61
CA GLN A 88 19.52 2.55 -7.78
C GLN A 88 19.62 1.03 -7.89
N ASP A 89 18.93 0.30 -7.02
CA ASP A 89 19.10 -1.15 -6.86
C ASP A 89 17.83 -1.96 -7.16
N GLY A 90 16.72 -1.29 -7.47
CA GLY A 90 15.45 -1.95 -7.78
C GLY A 90 14.76 -2.59 -6.56
N TYR A 91 15.12 -2.21 -5.34
CA TYR A 91 14.53 -2.77 -4.11
C TYR A 91 13.05 -2.41 -3.98
N LEU A 92 12.25 -3.38 -3.55
CA LEU A 92 10.80 -3.30 -3.45
C LEU A 92 10.38 -3.19 -1.99
N PHE A 93 9.69 -2.12 -1.64
CA PHE A 93 9.18 -1.85 -0.30
C PHE A 93 7.93 -0.98 -0.38
N GLY A 94 7.25 -0.79 0.74
CA GLY A 94 6.06 0.06 0.74
C GLY A 94 5.22 -0.06 1.99
N GLY A 95 3.93 0.16 1.84
CA GLY A 95 3.00 0.21 2.95
C GLY A 95 1.58 -0.15 2.57
N TYR A 96 0.83 -0.57 3.58
CA TYR A 96 -0.58 -0.88 3.51
C TYR A 96 -1.36 0.09 4.39
N THR A 97 -2.54 0.49 3.91
CA THR A 97 -3.52 1.19 4.73
C THR A 97 -4.94 0.71 4.45
N ALA A 98 -5.73 0.57 5.51
CA ALA A 98 -7.15 0.30 5.47
C ALA A 98 -8.01 1.57 5.37
N VAL A 99 -7.46 2.76 5.61
CA VAL A 99 -8.20 4.02 5.52
C VAL A 99 -8.28 4.53 4.08
N ALA A 100 -9.38 5.19 3.74
CA ALA A 100 -9.58 5.78 2.43
C ALA A 100 -8.79 7.08 2.29
N TRP A 101 -8.02 7.21 1.20
CA TRP A 101 -7.28 8.42 0.89
C TRP A 101 -8.19 9.64 0.70
N SER A 102 -7.65 10.81 0.99
CA SER A 102 -8.35 12.07 0.83
C SER A 102 -7.34 13.20 0.60
N SER A 103 -7.73 14.19 -0.20
CA SER A 103 -7.02 15.47 -0.32
C SER A 103 -7.17 16.37 0.91
N THR A 104 -8.06 16.04 1.85
CA THR A 104 -8.28 16.82 3.08
C THR A 104 -7.15 16.57 4.07
N GLU A 105 -6.50 17.66 4.49
CA GLU A 105 -5.39 17.61 5.43
C GLU A 105 -5.77 16.94 6.75
N GLY A 106 -4.91 16.03 7.22
CA GLY A 106 -5.06 15.48 8.54
C GLY A 106 -4.40 14.13 8.75
N ILE A 107 -4.17 13.81 10.01
CA ILE A 107 -3.67 12.52 10.45
C ILE A 107 -4.86 11.56 10.57
N LYS A 108 -4.72 10.36 10.00
CA LYS A 108 -5.70 9.28 10.08
C LYS A 108 -5.20 8.18 10.98
N ASN A 109 -6.13 7.68 11.78
CA ASN A 109 -5.92 6.51 12.63
C ASN A 109 -6.15 5.25 11.80
N ASP A 110 -5.18 4.35 11.77
CA ASP A 110 -5.30 3.07 11.09
C ASP A 110 -4.53 2.00 11.85
N GLN A 111 -5.22 1.22 12.69
CA GLN A 111 -4.61 0.12 13.46
C GLN A 111 -4.13 -1.03 12.57
N ASN A 112 -4.60 -1.11 11.33
CA ASN A 112 -4.25 -2.15 10.38
C ASN A 112 -3.13 -1.73 9.44
N ALA A 113 -2.64 -0.48 9.52
CA ALA A 113 -1.54 -0.03 8.70
C ALA A 113 -0.24 -0.77 9.06
N PHE A 114 0.60 -0.99 8.06
CA PHE A 114 1.93 -1.55 8.24
C PHE A 114 2.83 -1.16 7.08
N LEU A 115 4.13 -1.15 7.31
CA LEU A 115 5.14 -1.08 6.26
C LEU A 115 5.61 -2.51 5.92
N PHE A 116 6.22 -2.66 4.75
CA PHE A 116 6.83 -3.92 4.37
C PHE A 116 8.05 -3.71 3.48
N THR A 117 8.93 -4.71 3.49
CA THR A 117 10.05 -4.85 2.56
C THR A 117 9.91 -6.20 1.86
N LEU A 118 9.97 -6.20 0.52
CA LEU A 118 9.91 -7.40 -0.31
C LEU A 118 11.30 -7.82 -0.77
N THR A 119 12.12 -6.85 -1.17
CA THR A 119 13.54 -7.06 -1.47
C THR A 119 14.36 -6.00 -0.77
N SER A 120 15.55 -6.39 -0.30
CA SER A 120 16.42 -5.53 0.51
C SER A 120 17.88 -5.72 0.10
N PRO A 121 18.76 -4.80 0.50
CA PRO A 121 20.19 -5.09 0.58
C PRO A 121 20.41 -6.38 1.38
N HIS A 122 21.35 -7.21 0.92
CA HIS A 122 21.73 -8.47 1.58
C HIS A 122 20.66 -9.58 1.60
N ASN A 123 19.64 -9.51 0.73
CA ASN A 123 18.62 -10.57 0.58
C ASN A 123 17.92 -10.94 1.90
N GLN A 124 17.57 -9.93 2.71
CA GLN A 124 16.79 -10.20 3.91
C GLN A 124 15.41 -10.76 3.53
N PRO A 125 14.80 -11.58 4.40
CA PRO A 125 13.47 -12.12 4.15
C PRO A 125 12.42 -11.01 3.97
N ILE A 126 11.38 -11.32 3.20
CA ILE A 126 10.17 -10.49 3.10
C ILE A 126 9.64 -10.22 4.50
N THR A 127 9.58 -8.95 4.88
CA THR A 127 9.33 -8.53 6.26
C THR A 127 8.11 -7.61 6.35
N LYS A 128 7.22 -7.89 7.30
CA LYS A 128 6.13 -7.00 7.72
C LYS A 128 6.60 -6.18 8.92
N LEU A 129 6.46 -4.87 8.83
CA LEU A 129 6.82 -3.91 9.87
C LEU A 129 5.54 -3.29 10.42
N PRO A 130 5.03 -3.77 11.57
CA PRO A 130 3.82 -3.21 12.18
C PRO A 130 4.07 -1.78 12.71
N LEU A 131 2.99 -1.07 13.03
CA LEU A 131 3.09 0.23 13.70
C LEU A 131 3.79 0.11 15.05
N MET A 132 4.59 1.13 15.39
CA MET A 132 5.33 1.18 16.66
C MET A 132 4.42 1.35 17.88
N SER A 133 3.24 1.98 17.72
CA SER A 133 2.26 2.12 18.80
C SER A 133 0.86 1.73 18.31
N LYS A 134 0.22 0.79 19.02
CA LYS A 134 -1.17 0.40 18.77
C LYS A 134 -2.17 1.33 19.46
N ASP A 135 -1.73 2.03 20.51
CA ASP A 135 -2.58 2.89 21.33
C ASP A 135 -2.82 4.27 20.69
N ASN A 136 -1.91 4.71 19.81
CA ASN A 136 -2.05 5.96 19.04
C ASN A 136 -1.65 5.74 17.57
N PRO A 137 -2.49 5.05 16.78
CA PRO A 137 -2.14 4.55 15.45
C PRO A 137 -2.24 5.65 14.38
N ARG A 138 -1.60 6.79 14.62
CA ARG A 138 -1.48 7.96 13.72
C ARG A 138 -0.62 7.59 12.51
N ALA A 139 -1.13 6.69 11.69
CA ALA A 139 -0.35 5.87 10.78
C ALA A 139 -0.31 6.43 9.36
N VAL A 140 -1.22 7.34 9.00
CA VAL A 140 -1.29 7.92 7.66
C VAL A 140 -1.57 9.41 7.76
N TYR A 141 -0.83 10.23 7.04
CA TYR A 141 -1.10 11.65 6.89
C TYR A 141 -1.63 11.94 5.48
N HIS A 142 -2.72 12.69 5.40
CA HIS A 142 -3.36 13.10 4.15
C HIS A 142 -3.12 14.59 3.93
N ALA A 143 -2.91 14.99 2.67
CA ALA A 143 -2.90 16.37 2.20
C ALA A 143 -2.95 16.38 0.68
N LYS A 144 -3.61 17.37 0.08
CA LYS A 144 -3.77 17.53 -1.38
C LYS A 144 -2.46 17.56 -2.18
N ASP A 145 -1.38 18.02 -1.55
CA ASP A 145 -0.07 18.17 -2.19
C ASP A 145 0.84 16.96 -1.91
N TYR A 146 0.35 15.96 -1.17
CA TYR A 146 1.12 14.80 -0.79
C TYR A 146 0.62 13.54 -1.45
N GLY A 147 1.57 12.94 -2.16
CA GLY A 147 1.46 11.56 -2.52
C GLY A 147 1.51 10.61 -1.29
N PRO A 148 1.20 9.35 -1.56
CA PRO A 148 0.99 8.30 -0.57
C PRO A 148 2.24 7.96 0.25
N ILE A 149 3.42 8.08 -0.37
CA ILE A 149 4.73 7.88 0.27
C ILE A 149 4.96 8.93 1.35
N SER A 150 4.78 10.20 0.98
CA SER A 150 4.93 11.34 1.89
C SER A 150 3.92 11.25 3.04
N GLY A 151 2.69 10.79 2.75
CA GLY A 151 1.65 10.58 3.75
C GLY A 151 1.99 9.50 4.78
N MET A 152 2.47 8.33 4.34
CA MET A 152 2.81 7.20 5.24
C MET A 152 4.16 7.34 5.95
N LEU A 153 5.16 8.00 5.34
CA LEU A 153 6.45 8.23 5.97
C LEU A 153 6.38 9.35 7.02
N ARG A 154 5.66 10.44 6.75
CA ARG A 154 5.48 11.52 7.73
C ARG A 154 4.79 11.03 8.99
N SER A 155 3.79 10.16 8.88
CA SER A 155 3.11 9.58 10.05
C SER A 155 3.99 8.62 10.84
N THR A 156 4.76 7.76 10.16
CA THR A 156 5.59 6.72 10.80
C THR A 156 6.86 7.30 11.42
N ILE A 157 7.42 8.39 10.88
CA ILE A 157 8.66 9.01 11.35
C ILE A 157 8.40 10.21 12.29
N ALA A 158 7.30 10.96 12.15
CA ALA A 158 7.11 12.23 12.88
C ALA A 158 6.50 12.11 14.28
N TYR A 159 6.19 10.91 14.78
CA TYR A 159 5.71 10.74 16.16
C TYR A 159 6.46 9.62 16.89
N PRO A 160 7.72 9.81 17.30
CA PRO A 160 8.15 9.18 18.54
C PRO A 160 7.17 9.61 19.65
N PRO A 161 6.79 8.71 20.59
CA PRO A 161 5.96 9.10 21.73
C PRO A 161 6.62 10.29 22.42
N LYS A 162 5.83 11.34 22.71
CA LYS A 162 6.29 12.38 23.64
C LYS A 162 6.65 11.66 24.93
N SER A 163 7.93 11.65 25.28
CA SER A 163 8.36 11.33 26.63
C SER A 163 7.69 12.34 27.56
N SER A 164 6.72 11.87 28.34
CA SER A 164 6.18 12.56 29.51
C SER A 164 7.25 12.70 30.58
#